data_AF-A0A3A0FKX5-F1
#
_entry.id   AF-A0A3A0FKX5-F1
#
_cell.length_a   1.000
_cell.length_b   1.000
_cell.length_c   1.000
_cell.angle_alpha   90.00
_cell.angle_beta   90.00
_cell.angle_gamma   90.00
#
_symmetry.space_group_name_H-M   'P 1'
#
loop_
_entity.id
_entity.type
_entity.pdbx_description
1 polymer ?
#
loop_
_entity_poly.entity_id
_entity_poly.type
_entity_poly.pdbx_seq_one_letter_code
_entity_poly.pdbx_strand_id
1 'polypeptide(L)'
;MNTQKQIFLVVVLFFLFVGSCAAYAVVDLPYRSPIREEYHLEESIERGALLFANNCRSCHGNSGEGGVGLPLNTAAFKDQDPLKLKANRHLLERTVSCGRAGTLMPAWLNTSGGALNERQIEHIVDFLTAPIDTTLVDENGNPTNTGWLEAVEFAHVLNQDLSAIVSGDTLAAIARAHNIGPKELAAYNGLPTDDPALFDAPVVKGSRAKIPPTPQFPEGRIVTIYTENDTVRKIAEAQHVGAAIVAELNKLPFKIDAKRGTFTLLDSSGQAIFGLFPGQKLALPEGATYATVAGDTLASVAGRHSIAVAALVDLNKDMVGALAEEDQLPPDLTLVLPQIKEYVVKGQSLEEVAAGYGNVTAGSLGDANGLASDAVVQIGQTLKLPNEAWGTAPADTKNDGTGCVQYAVSTTMFETIISGKAPAGEKPAVPETPSKEVKIDAHANDWTVVADGTAQAINKGVVLIAKGTSIAFDSVVGLHTITINGTKDNGDLKQGDKRTITFDKEGDFKITCDYHPDMLSWVFVQ
;
A
#
# COMPACT_ATOMS: atom_id res chain seq x y z
N MET A 1 -0.02 67.53 42.31
CA MET A 1 -0.95 66.41 41.99
C MET A 1 -1.00 65.47 43.17
N ASN A 2 -2.20 65.04 43.58
CA ASN A 2 -2.35 64.11 44.71
C ASN A 2 -2.25 62.67 44.17
N THR A 3 -1.06 62.10 44.26
CA THR A 3 -0.69 60.76 43.77
C THR A 3 -1.60 59.67 44.34
N GLN A 4 -2.10 59.81 45.56
CA GLN A 4 -3.02 58.85 46.18
C GLN A 4 -4.38 58.81 45.46
N LYS A 5 -4.93 59.98 45.06
CA LYS A 5 -6.19 60.06 44.30
C LYS A 5 -6.05 59.49 42.90
N GLN A 6 -4.87 59.65 42.27
CA GLN A 6 -4.59 59.10 40.95
C GLN A 6 -4.43 57.57 40.98
N ILE A 7 -3.72 57.03 41.97
CA ILE A 7 -3.59 55.58 42.17
C ILE A 7 -4.96 54.96 42.41
N PHE A 8 -5.77 55.54 43.29
CA PHE A 8 -7.12 55.03 43.56
C PHE A 8 -7.99 55.00 42.28
N LEU A 9 -7.96 56.06 41.47
CA LEU A 9 -8.73 56.12 40.23
C LEU A 9 -8.26 55.08 39.21
N VAL A 10 -6.95 54.88 39.06
CA VAL A 10 -6.40 53.84 38.16
C VAL A 10 -6.80 52.44 38.62
N VAL A 11 -6.77 52.17 39.93
CA VAL A 11 -7.20 50.89 40.50
C VAL A 11 -8.68 50.65 40.24
N VAL A 12 -9.54 51.64 40.46
CA VAL A 12 -10.98 51.53 40.18
C VAL A 12 -11.25 51.29 38.70
N LEU A 13 -10.59 52.03 37.80
CA LEU A 13 -10.74 51.83 36.36
C LEU A 13 -10.23 50.45 35.92
N PHE A 14 -9.15 49.95 36.52
CA PHE A 14 -8.66 48.61 36.26
C PHE A 14 -9.68 47.55 36.67
N PHE A 15 -10.26 47.65 37.88
CA PHE A 15 -11.31 46.72 38.31
C PHE A 15 -12.59 46.83 37.48
N LEU A 16 -12.95 48.03 37.02
CA LEU A 16 -14.08 48.21 36.09
C LEU A 16 -13.80 47.59 34.72
N PHE A 17 -12.59 47.71 34.20
CA PHE A 17 -12.17 47.10 32.94
C PHE A 17 -12.12 45.57 33.04
N VAL A 18 -11.51 45.02 34.10
CA VAL A 18 -11.50 43.58 34.33
C VAL A 18 -12.92 43.05 34.56
N GLY A 19 -13.75 43.79 35.31
CA GLY A 19 -15.16 43.46 35.52
C GLY A 19 -15.98 43.49 34.23
N SER A 20 -15.75 44.46 33.34
CA SER A 20 -16.44 44.54 32.05
C SER A 20 -15.98 43.44 31.10
N CYS A 21 -14.68 43.11 31.06
CA CYS A 21 -14.17 41.96 30.32
C CYS A 21 -14.74 40.63 30.84
N ALA A 22 -14.86 40.46 32.17
CA ALA A 22 -15.46 39.27 32.77
C ALA A 22 -16.96 39.18 32.46
N ALA A 23 -17.71 40.29 32.56
CA ALA A 23 -19.12 40.33 32.20
C ALA A 23 -19.33 40.05 30.70
N TYR A 24 -18.49 40.61 29.83
CA TYR A 24 -18.50 40.33 28.39
C TYR A 24 -18.20 38.85 28.13
N ALA A 25 -17.18 38.27 28.77
CA ALA A 25 -16.85 36.86 28.63
C ALA A 25 -18.01 35.94 29.10
N VAL A 26 -18.67 36.25 30.22
CA VAL A 26 -19.79 35.46 30.74
C VAL A 26 -21.02 35.52 29.83
N VAL A 27 -21.24 36.61 29.11
CA VAL A 27 -22.39 36.77 28.20
C VAL A 27 -22.09 36.27 26.78
N ASP A 28 -20.90 36.54 26.25
CA ASP A 28 -20.54 36.27 24.85
C ASP A 28 -20.00 34.85 24.62
N LEU A 29 -19.22 34.29 25.56
CA LEU A 29 -18.63 32.95 25.41
C LEU A 29 -19.68 31.82 25.28
N PRO A 30 -20.78 31.79 26.07
CA PRO A 30 -21.78 30.74 25.95
C PRO A 30 -22.51 30.74 24.60
N TYR A 31 -22.61 31.89 23.93
CA TYR A 31 -23.28 32.02 22.64
C TYR A 31 -22.32 31.78 21.46
N ARG A 32 -21.10 32.31 21.51
CA ARG A 32 -20.12 32.14 20.44
C ARG A 32 -19.46 30.77 20.41
N SER A 33 -19.30 30.11 21.55
CA SER A 33 -18.65 28.79 21.61
C SER A 33 -19.37 27.72 20.77
N PRO A 34 -20.68 27.46 20.93
CA PRO A 34 -21.36 26.41 20.18
C PRO A 34 -21.46 26.73 18.69
N ILE A 35 -21.77 27.99 18.35
CA ILE A 35 -21.84 28.45 16.95
C ILE A 35 -20.47 28.30 16.25
N ARG A 36 -19.38 28.67 16.94
CA ARG A 36 -18.02 28.52 16.41
C ARG A 36 -17.64 27.05 16.23
N GLU A 37 -18.02 26.19 17.16
CA GLU A 37 -17.74 24.75 17.11
C GLU A 37 -18.49 24.07 15.95
N GLU A 38 -19.74 24.48 15.71
CA GLU A 38 -20.55 24.02 14.57
C GLU A 38 -19.97 24.49 13.22
N TYR A 39 -19.63 25.78 13.08
CA TYR A 39 -18.95 26.29 11.87
C TYR A 39 -17.61 25.61 11.60
N HIS A 40 -16.83 25.34 12.65
CA HIS A 40 -15.55 24.64 12.49
C HIS A 40 -15.74 23.17 12.09
N LEU A 41 -16.81 22.52 12.54
CA LEU A 41 -17.12 21.14 12.17
C LEU A 41 -17.59 21.05 10.71
N GLU A 42 -18.49 21.94 10.26
CA GLU A 42 -18.92 22.00 8.87
C GLU A 42 -17.71 22.21 7.94
N GLU A 43 -16.88 23.23 8.22
CA GLU A 43 -15.65 23.48 7.44
C GLU A 43 -14.67 22.29 7.47
N SER A 44 -14.61 21.56 8.60
CA SER A 44 -13.80 20.35 8.73
C SER A 44 -14.32 19.22 7.83
N ILE A 45 -15.65 19.05 7.75
CA ILE A 45 -16.33 18.06 6.91
C ILE A 45 -16.08 18.36 5.43
N GLU A 46 -16.23 19.61 4.99
CA GLU A 46 -15.98 20.01 3.59
C GLU A 46 -14.53 19.75 3.17
N ARG A 47 -13.57 20.15 4.04
CA ARG A 47 -12.14 19.88 3.83
C ARG A 47 -11.86 18.37 3.80
N GLY A 48 -12.52 17.61 4.66
CA GLY A 48 -12.45 16.15 4.70
C GLY A 48 -12.96 15.50 3.43
N ALA A 49 -14.08 15.98 2.88
CA ALA A 49 -14.66 15.53 1.62
C ALA A 49 -13.69 15.74 0.45
N LEU A 50 -13.06 16.91 0.35
CA LEU A 50 -12.03 17.20 -0.66
C LEU A 50 -10.82 16.28 -0.51
N LEU A 51 -10.32 16.08 0.72
CA LEU A 51 -9.19 15.20 0.99
C LEU A 51 -9.51 13.74 0.62
N PHE A 52 -10.71 13.27 0.97
CA PHE A 52 -11.20 11.94 0.59
C PHE A 52 -11.27 11.78 -0.93
N ALA A 53 -11.85 12.75 -1.64
CA ALA A 53 -11.96 12.73 -3.09
C ALA A 53 -10.59 12.71 -3.80
N ASN A 54 -9.58 13.36 -3.24
CA ASN A 54 -8.23 13.36 -3.82
C ASN A 54 -7.43 12.09 -3.50
N ASN A 55 -7.63 11.49 -2.32
CA ASN A 55 -6.68 10.52 -1.78
C ASN A 55 -7.28 9.13 -1.52
N CYS A 56 -8.56 9.04 -1.17
CA CYS A 56 -9.17 7.84 -0.64
C CYS A 56 -10.17 7.18 -1.59
N ARG A 57 -10.87 7.98 -2.41
CA ARG A 57 -11.92 7.49 -3.33
C ARG A 57 -11.42 6.41 -4.29
N SER A 58 -10.12 6.38 -4.58
CA SER A 58 -9.58 5.44 -5.55
C SER A 58 -9.69 3.98 -5.14
N CYS A 59 -9.63 3.72 -3.83
CA CYS A 59 -9.85 2.41 -3.27
C CYS A 59 -11.29 2.26 -2.72
N HIS A 60 -11.85 3.35 -2.18
CA HIS A 60 -13.07 3.31 -1.37
C HIS A 60 -14.35 3.76 -2.10
N GLY A 61 -14.28 4.15 -3.38
CA GLY A 61 -15.42 4.62 -4.15
C GLY A 61 -15.64 6.14 -4.06
N ASN A 62 -16.30 6.73 -5.06
CA ASN A 62 -16.58 8.18 -5.10
C ASN A 62 -17.55 8.59 -3.98
N SER A 63 -18.51 7.72 -3.67
CA SER A 63 -19.49 7.90 -2.60
C SER A 63 -19.15 7.08 -1.34
N GLY A 64 -17.94 6.51 -1.26
CA GLY A 64 -17.50 5.67 -0.15
C GLY A 64 -18.14 4.27 -0.13
N GLU A 65 -18.71 3.82 -1.24
CA GLU A 65 -19.40 2.54 -1.43
C GLU A 65 -18.48 1.31 -1.41
N GLY A 66 -17.17 1.52 -1.39
CA GLY A 66 -16.16 0.46 -1.37
C GLY A 66 -15.71 0.05 -2.77
N GLY A 67 -15.00 -1.08 -2.85
CA GLY A 67 -14.33 -1.48 -4.07
C GLY A 67 -13.13 -2.38 -3.84
N VAL A 68 -11.96 -1.87 -4.22
CA VAL A 68 -10.66 -2.45 -3.80
C VAL A 68 -10.52 -2.36 -2.27
N GLY A 69 -10.89 -1.21 -1.71
CA GLY A 69 -11.02 -0.95 -0.28
C GLY A 69 -12.43 -1.26 0.23
N LEU A 70 -12.56 -1.38 1.54
CA LEU A 70 -13.85 -1.60 2.19
C LEU A 70 -14.78 -0.37 2.04
N PRO A 71 -16.11 -0.54 2.07
CA PRO A 71 -17.04 0.58 2.13
C PRO A 71 -16.80 1.43 3.37
N LEU A 72 -16.76 2.75 3.20
CA LEU A 72 -16.58 3.73 4.27
C LEU A 72 -17.84 4.56 4.52
N ASN A 73 -18.72 4.71 3.52
CA ASN A 73 -20.00 5.38 3.71
C ASN A 73 -21.04 4.41 4.27
N THR A 74 -20.90 4.06 5.56
CA THR A 74 -21.74 3.06 6.22
C THR A 74 -22.52 3.64 7.39
N ALA A 75 -23.69 3.06 7.70
CA ALA A 75 -24.47 3.45 8.87
C ALA A 75 -23.69 3.30 10.19
N ALA A 76 -22.75 2.35 10.25
CA ALA A 76 -21.94 2.10 11.44
C ALA A 76 -21.05 3.30 11.80
N PHE A 77 -20.42 3.94 10.81
CA PHE A 77 -19.55 5.11 11.05
C PHE A 77 -20.33 6.40 11.31
N LYS A 78 -21.61 6.44 10.94
CA LYS A 78 -22.51 7.58 11.18
C LYS A 78 -23.27 7.50 12.51
N ASP A 79 -23.07 6.44 13.29
CA ASP A 79 -23.73 6.26 14.58
C ASP A 79 -23.19 7.28 15.60
N GLN A 80 -24.08 8.18 16.05
CA GLN A 80 -23.76 9.28 16.96
C GLN A 80 -23.84 8.87 18.45
N ASP A 81 -24.08 7.60 18.77
CA ASP A 81 -23.89 7.11 20.15
C ASP A 81 -22.47 7.44 20.64
N PRO A 82 -22.29 8.11 21.79
CA PRO A 82 -20.98 8.62 22.20
C PRO A 82 -19.87 7.56 22.32
N LEU A 83 -20.23 6.33 22.71
CA LEU A 83 -19.24 5.25 22.85
C LEU A 83 -18.84 4.69 21.49
N LYS A 84 -19.82 4.49 20.60
CA LYS A 84 -19.57 4.02 19.23
C LYS A 84 -18.86 5.07 18.40
N LEU A 85 -19.29 6.32 18.47
CA LEU A 85 -18.65 7.44 17.77
C LEU A 85 -17.19 7.57 18.18
N LYS A 86 -16.90 7.53 19.49
CA LYS A 86 -15.52 7.58 20.00
C LYS A 86 -14.69 6.38 19.51
N ALA A 87 -15.25 5.17 19.54
CA ALA A 87 -14.56 3.98 19.05
C ALA A 87 -14.29 4.02 17.54
N ASN A 88 -15.27 4.48 16.76
CA ASN A 88 -15.17 4.64 15.31
C ASN A 88 -14.14 5.69 14.93
N ARG A 89 -14.17 6.86 15.56
CA ARG A 89 -13.18 7.91 15.34
C ARG A 89 -11.77 7.40 15.63
N HIS A 90 -11.55 6.73 16.77
CA HIS A 90 -10.25 6.12 17.08
C HIS A 90 -9.82 5.06 16.06
N LEU A 91 -10.75 4.22 15.61
CA LEU A 91 -10.46 3.21 14.59
C LEU A 91 -10.02 3.88 13.29
N LEU A 92 -10.80 4.85 12.80
CA LEU A 92 -10.53 5.56 11.55
C LEU A 92 -9.24 6.35 11.62
N GLU A 93 -9.04 7.14 12.67
CA GLU A 93 -7.84 7.94 12.89
C GLU A 93 -6.58 7.07 12.88
N ARG A 94 -6.59 5.95 13.63
CA ARG A 94 -5.47 5.00 13.63
C ARG A 94 -5.26 4.38 12.25
N THR A 95 -6.33 3.95 11.60
CA THR A 95 -6.24 3.24 10.31
C THR A 95 -5.77 4.17 9.19
N VAL A 96 -6.24 5.41 9.14
CA VAL A 96 -5.80 6.41 8.16
C VAL A 96 -4.35 6.81 8.47
N SER A 97 -4.01 7.07 9.73
CA SER A 97 -2.66 7.48 10.11
C SER A 97 -1.60 6.44 9.74
N CYS A 98 -1.88 5.18 10.06
CA CYS A 98 -0.90 4.09 10.00
C CYS A 98 -1.04 3.20 8.76
N GLY A 99 -2.15 3.34 8.03
CA GLY A 99 -2.54 2.37 7.03
C GLY A 99 -2.88 1.02 7.64
N ARG A 100 -2.89 -0.02 6.81
CA ARG A 100 -3.17 -1.38 7.27
C ARG A 100 -2.13 -2.35 6.72
N ALA A 101 -1.28 -2.85 7.61
CA ALA A 101 -0.19 -3.77 7.29
C ALA A 101 -0.68 -4.99 6.50
N GLY A 102 0.09 -5.38 5.48
CA GLY A 102 -0.23 -6.51 4.61
C GLY A 102 -1.36 -6.26 3.60
N THR A 103 -1.89 -5.03 3.55
CA THR A 103 -2.92 -4.60 2.58
C THR A 103 -2.37 -3.48 1.70
N LEU A 104 -3.15 -3.07 0.70
CA LEU A 104 -2.81 -1.94 -0.17
C LEU A 104 -3.06 -0.57 0.48
N MET A 105 -3.64 -0.51 1.69
CA MET A 105 -3.91 0.75 2.39
C MET A 105 -2.63 1.33 3.01
N PRO A 106 -2.06 2.42 2.47
CA PRO A 106 -0.82 3.00 2.96
C PRO A 106 -1.04 3.80 4.25
N ALA A 107 0.05 4.13 4.94
CA ALA A 107 0.01 5.15 5.98
C ALA A 107 -0.19 6.54 5.36
N TRP A 108 -1.12 7.33 5.90
CA TRP A 108 -1.38 8.68 5.41
C TRP A 108 -0.79 9.77 6.29
N LEU A 109 -0.51 9.51 7.57
CA LEU A 109 0.11 10.49 8.45
C LEU A 109 1.57 10.72 8.04
N ASN A 110 1.98 11.98 7.94
CA ASN A 110 3.30 12.39 7.51
C ASN A 110 4.43 11.87 8.41
N THR A 111 4.20 11.80 9.73
CA THR A 111 5.13 11.18 10.68
C THR A 111 5.20 9.66 10.57
N SER A 112 4.27 9.06 9.82
CA SER A 112 4.22 7.63 9.50
C SER A 112 4.56 7.34 8.02
N GLY A 113 5.11 8.33 7.30
CA GLY A 113 5.53 8.20 5.90
C GLY A 113 4.51 8.60 4.85
N GLY A 114 3.33 9.09 5.26
CA GLY A 114 2.27 9.56 4.38
C GLY A 114 2.34 11.05 3.99
N ALA A 115 1.32 11.55 3.30
CA ALA A 115 1.29 12.93 2.79
C ALA A 115 0.49 13.92 3.64
N LEU A 116 -0.28 13.43 4.63
CA LEU A 116 -1.24 14.23 5.39
C LEU A 116 -0.72 14.55 6.79
N ASN A 117 -1.03 15.75 7.30
CA ASN A 117 -0.81 16.08 8.70
C ASN A 117 -2.00 15.64 9.58
N GLU A 118 -1.83 15.69 10.90
CA GLU A 118 -2.84 15.27 11.89
C GLU A 118 -4.18 16.01 11.73
N ARG A 119 -4.17 17.31 11.41
CA ARG A 119 -5.39 18.09 11.17
C ARG A 119 -6.12 17.64 9.91
N GLN A 120 -5.41 17.28 8.86
CA GLN A 120 -6.00 16.74 7.64
C GLN A 120 -6.62 15.36 7.88
N ILE A 121 -6.03 14.54 8.76
CA ILE A 121 -6.61 13.28 9.18
C ILE A 121 -7.87 13.52 10.02
N GLU A 122 -7.85 14.48 10.93
CA GLU A 122 -9.02 14.91 11.70
C GLU A 122 -10.17 15.32 10.77
N HIS A 123 -9.91 16.12 9.73
CA HIS A 123 -10.90 16.49 8.71
C HIS A 123 -11.52 15.27 8.02
N ILE A 124 -10.70 14.27 7.63
CA ILE A 124 -11.20 13.03 7.03
C ILE A 124 -12.07 12.26 8.04
N VAL A 125 -11.65 12.16 9.30
CA VAL A 125 -12.40 11.44 10.35
C VAL A 125 -13.72 12.14 10.66
N ASP A 126 -13.72 13.47 10.74
CA ASP A 126 -14.94 14.29 10.90
C ASP A 126 -15.92 14.04 9.75
N PHE A 127 -15.43 14.11 8.52
CA PHE A 127 -16.21 13.80 7.32
C PHE A 127 -16.81 12.39 7.36
N LEU A 128 -16.01 11.36 7.61
CA LEU A 128 -16.45 9.95 7.61
C LEU A 128 -17.46 9.64 8.73
N THR A 129 -17.40 10.38 9.84
CA THR A 129 -18.28 10.20 11.00
C THR A 129 -19.40 11.24 11.09
N ALA A 130 -19.52 12.11 10.10
CA ALA A 130 -20.52 13.17 10.07
C ALA A 130 -21.93 12.58 10.15
N PRO A 131 -22.83 13.20 10.93
CA PRO A 131 -24.21 12.74 11.07
C PRO A 131 -24.95 12.81 9.73
N ILE A 132 -26.02 12.03 9.59
CA ILE A 132 -26.94 12.13 8.45
C ILE A 132 -27.86 13.34 8.65
N ASP A 133 -28.02 14.15 7.62
CA ASP A 133 -29.09 15.14 7.50
C ASP A 133 -30.24 14.53 6.69
N THR A 134 -31.35 14.25 7.37
CA THR A 134 -32.54 13.65 6.73
C THR A 134 -33.22 14.55 5.69
N THR A 135 -32.85 15.83 5.61
CA THR A 135 -33.35 16.76 4.59
C THR A 135 -32.57 16.66 3.28
N LEU A 136 -31.39 16.03 3.30
CA LEU A 136 -30.53 15.82 2.15
C LEU A 136 -30.62 14.37 1.68
N VAL A 137 -30.59 14.16 0.36
CA VAL A 137 -30.59 12.83 -0.26
C VAL A 137 -29.45 12.71 -1.26
N ASP A 138 -28.88 11.51 -1.35
CA ASP A 138 -27.92 11.15 -2.40
C ASP A 138 -28.60 10.96 -3.77
N GLU A 139 -27.81 10.65 -4.79
CA GLU A 139 -28.29 10.38 -6.16
C GLU A 139 -29.30 9.22 -6.26
N ASN A 140 -29.33 8.34 -5.26
CA ASN A 140 -30.24 7.19 -5.17
C ASN A 140 -31.46 7.48 -4.29
N GLY A 141 -31.58 8.68 -3.74
CA GLY A 141 -32.69 9.10 -2.87
C GLY A 141 -32.53 8.66 -1.41
N ASN A 142 -31.36 8.18 -0.98
CA ASN A 142 -31.12 7.81 0.42
C ASN A 142 -30.68 9.02 1.25
N PRO A 143 -31.07 9.12 2.53
CA PRO A 143 -30.60 10.18 3.42
C PRO A 143 -29.07 10.24 3.51
N THR A 144 -28.51 11.45 3.39
CA THR A 144 -27.05 11.68 3.36
C THR A 144 -26.64 12.92 4.16
N ASN A 145 -25.43 13.43 3.98
CA ASN A 145 -25.00 14.72 4.52
C ASN A 145 -24.22 15.52 3.48
N THR A 146 -24.01 16.81 3.74
CA THR A 146 -23.34 17.75 2.84
C THR A 146 -21.94 17.26 2.44
N GLY A 147 -21.16 16.72 3.38
CA GLY A 147 -19.83 16.20 3.09
C GLY A 147 -19.81 15.11 2.02
N TRP A 148 -20.73 14.14 2.08
CA TRP A 148 -20.77 13.06 1.07
C TRP A 148 -21.24 13.56 -0.30
N LEU A 149 -22.14 14.55 -0.34
CA LEU A 149 -22.53 15.21 -1.60
C LEU A 149 -21.34 15.93 -2.25
N GLU A 150 -20.59 16.69 -1.44
CA GLU A 150 -19.41 17.40 -1.90
C GLU A 150 -18.28 16.45 -2.32
N ALA A 151 -18.07 15.34 -1.60
CA ALA A 151 -17.06 14.34 -1.95
C ALA A 151 -17.32 13.76 -3.36
N VAL A 152 -18.59 13.48 -3.69
CA VAL A 152 -19.00 13.02 -5.01
C VAL A 152 -18.83 14.11 -6.07
N GLU A 153 -19.22 15.35 -5.74
CA GLU A 153 -19.03 16.50 -6.65
C GLU A 153 -17.55 16.73 -6.97
N PHE A 154 -16.68 16.77 -5.96
CA PHE A 154 -15.23 16.87 -6.14
C PHE A 154 -14.67 15.70 -6.96
N ALA A 155 -15.15 14.48 -6.73
CA ALA A 155 -14.73 13.31 -7.50
C ALA A 155 -15.10 13.44 -8.98
N HIS A 156 -16.31 13.91 -9.31
CA HIS A 156 -16.74 14.17 -10.69
C HIS A 156 -15.89 15.23 -11.38
N VAL A 157 -15.60 16.34 -10.70
CA VAL A 157 -14.73 17.41 -11.23
C VAL A 157 -13.33 16.84 -11.51
N LEU A 158 -12.75 16.09 -10.57
CA LEU A 158 -11.45 15.46 -10.75
C LEU A 158 -11.44 14.50 -11.94
N ASN A 159 -12.49 13.69 -12.13
CA ASN A 159 -12.60 12.76 -13.26
C ASN A 159 -12.67 13.45 -14.62
N GLN A 160 -13.35 14.60 -14.71
CA GLN A 160 -13.44 15.37 -15.94
C GLN A 160 -12.08 15.94 -16.39
N ASP A 161 -11.20 16.21 -15.43
CA ASP A 161 -9.84 16.72 -15.66
C ASP A 161 -8.78 15.61 -15.81
N LEU A 162 -9.10 14.37 -15.43
CA LEU A 162 -8.19 13.22 -15.48
C LEU A 162 -8.24 12.50 -16.84
N SER A 163 -7.06 12.10 -17.32
CA SER A 163 -6.91 11.29 -18.52
C SER A 163 -6.25 9.95 -18.22
N ALA A 164 -6.82 8.86 -18.74
CA ALA A 164 -6.13 7.58 -18.74
C ALA A 164 -5.06 7.59 -19.85
N ILE A 165 -3.83 7.21 -19.49
CA ILE A 165 -2.69 7.12 -20.41
C ILE A 165 -2.39 5.65 -20.65
N VAL A 166 -2.42 5.25 -21.92
CA VAL A 166 -2.03 3.90 -22.37
C VAL A 166 -0.52 3.70 -22.17
N SER A 167 -0.13 2.59 -21.53
CA SER A 167 1.21 2.39 -20.97
C SER A 167 2.37 2.40 -21.98
N GLY A 168 3.47 2.99 -21.50
CA GLY A 168 4.80 3.17 -22.11
C GLY A 168 5.48 4.33 -21.37
N ASP A 169 6.42 4.05 -20.46
CA ASP A 169 7.06 5.11 -19.66
C ASP A 169 7.85 6.05 -20.58
N THR A 170 7.48 7.34 -20.63
CA THR A 170 8.27 8.40 -21.27
C THR A 170 8.97 9.24 -20.21
N LEU A 171 10.03 9.96 -20.57
CA LEU A 171 10.72 10.84 -19.63
C LEU A 171 9.77 11.91 -19.08
N ALA A 172 8.80 12.36 -19.88
CA ALA A 172 7.74 13.28 -19.45
C ALA A 172 6.74 12.63 -18.49
N ALA A 173 6.36 11.36 -18.69
CA ALA A 173 5.49 10.64 -17.77
C ALA A 173 6.16 10.41 -16.40
N ILE A 174 7.45 10.01 -16.41
CA ILE A 174 8.26 9.83 -15.20
C ILE A 174 8.43 11.18 -14.47
N ALA A 175 8.74 12.25 -15.20
CA ALA A 175 8.88 13.59 -14.61
C ALA A 175 7.59 14.06 -13.94
N ARG A 176 6.44 13.87 -14.58
CA ARG A 176 5.11 14.18 -14.00
C ARG A 176 4.81 13.34 -12.76
N ALA A 177 5.04 12.03 -12.82
CA ALA A 177 4.83 11.12 -11.68
C ALA A 177 5.69 11.49 -10.45
N HIS A 178 6.78 12.22 -10.67
CA HIS A 178 7.69 12.68 -9.63
C HIS A 178 7.64 14.20 -9.39
N ASN A 179 6.66 14.91 -9.95
CA ASN A 179 6.47 16.36 -9.82
C ASN A 179 7.72 17.19 -10.19
N ILE A 180 8.44 16.76 -11.23
CA ILE A 180 9.63 17.43 -11.76
C ILE A 180 9.35 17.84 -13.21
N GLY A 181 9.96 18.92 -13.69
CA GLY A 181 9.88 19.27 -15.11
C GLY A 181 10.62 18.24 -15.99
N PRO A 182 10.08 17.77 -17.13
CA PRO A 182 10.76 16.81 -18.01
C PRO A 182 12.17 17.25 -18.42
N LYS A 183 12.34 18.55 -18.66
CA LYS A 183 13.64 19.16 -18.96
C LYS A 183 14.63 19.12 -17.79
N GLU A 184 14.10 19.25 -16.57
CA GLU A 184 14.88 19.22 -15.32
C GLU A 184 15.29 17.78 -14.98
N LEU A 185 14.39 16.82 -15.18
CA LEU A 185 14.70 15.40 -15.08
C LEU A 185 15.73 14.98 -16.14
N ALA A 186 15.60 15.46 -17.38
CA ALA A 186 16.58 15.22 -18.45
C ALA A 186 17.97 15.76 -18.07
N ALA A 187 18.03 17.00 -17.61
CA ALA A 187 19.26 17.63 -17.16
C ALA A 187 19.95 16.83 -16.04
N TYR A 188 19.16 16.36 -15.06
CA TYR A 188 19.67 15.58 -13.92
C TYR A 188 20.21 14.20 -14.31
N ASN A 189 19.73 13.65 -15.43
CA ASN A 189 20.17 12.37 -15.97
C ASN A 189 21.26 12.51 -17.05
N GLY A 190 21.77 13.73 -17.30
CA GLY A 190 22.78 13.96 -18.34
C GLY A 190 22.25 13.76 -19.76
N LEU A 191 20.93 13.91 -19.94
CA LEU A 191 20.25 13.77 -21.22
C LEU A 191 20.11 15.15 -21.92
N PRO A 192 20.03 15.21 -23.26
CA PRO A 192 19.74 16.45 -23.98
C PRO A 192 18.49 17.15 -23.44
N THR A 193 18.52 18.48 -23.34
CA THR A 193 17.43 19.29 -22.73
C THR A 193 16.76 20.22 -23.74
N ASP A 194 17.29 20.25 -24.95
CA ASP A 194 16.89 21.05 -26.10
C ASP A 194 16.16 20.23 -27.18
N ASP A 195 15.99 18.93 -26.96
CA ASP A 195 15.25 18.03 -27.84
C ASP A 195 13.90 17.61 -27.22
N PRO A 196 12.77 18.24 -27.62
CA PRO A 196 11.45 17.89 -27.12
C PRO A 196 11.04 16.46 -27.47
N ALA A 197 11.53 15.91 -28.58
CA ALA A 197 11.19 14.55 -29.01
C ALA A 197 11.74 13.49 -28.05
N LEU A 198 12.78 13.82 -27.29
CA LEU A 198 13.34 12.97 -26.25
C LEU A 198 12.40 12.80 -25.05
N PHE A 199 11.57 13.82 -24.75
CA PHE A 199 10.72 13.80 -23.56
C PHE A 199 9.54 12.86 -23.71
N ASP A 200 9.04 12.72 -24.94
CA ASP A 200 7.90 11.87 -25.30
C ASP A 200 8.34 10.52 -25.88
N ALA A 201 9.65 10.28 -26.03
CA ALA A 201 10.19 9.00 -26.46
C ALA A 201 10.01 7.92 -25.36
N PRO A 202 9.64 6.68 -25.73
CA PRO A 202 9.56 5.57 -24.79
C PRO A 202 10.93 5.22 -24.18
N VAL A 203 10.97 4.99 -22.87
CA VAL A 203 12.21 4.64 -22.15
C VAL A 203 12.38 3.10 -22.10
N VAL A 204 13.62 2.64 -22.31
CA VAL A 204 13.95 1.21 -22.41
C VAL A 204 13.83 0.51 -21.04
N LYS A 205 13.23 -0.69 -20.99
CA LYS A 205 13.12 -1.51 -19.77
C LYS A 205 14.50 -1.81 -19.15
N GLY A 206 14.55 -1.79 -17.82
CA GLY A 206 15.79 -1.99 -17.06
C GLY A 206 16.68 -0.75 -16.98
N SER A 207 16.33 0.32 -17.69
CA SER A 207 16.98 1.63 -17.54
C SER A 207 16.74 2.17 -16.14
N ARG A 208 17.76 2.84 -15.61
CA ARG A 208 17.75 3.47 -14.30
C ARG A 208 17.69 4.98 -14.48
N ALA A 209 16.58 5.60 -14.09
CA ALA A 209 16.43 7.05 -14.05
C ALA A 209 16.81 7.56 -12.65
N LYS A 210 17.75 8.50 -12.60
CA LYS A 210 18.09 9.26 -11.40
C LYS A 210 17.06 10.35 -11.21
N ILE A 211 16.38 10.32 -10.07
CA ILE A 211 15.43 11.34 -9.65
C ILE A 211 16.19 12.34 -8.79
N PRO A 212 16.09 13.66 -9.07
CA PRO A 212 16.74 14.70 -8.29
C PRO A 212 16.37 14.66 -6.80
N PRO A 213 17.23 15.20 -5.93
CA PRO A 213 16.95 15.26 -4.50
C PRO A 213 15.71 16.10 -4.22
N THR A 214 14.85 15.60 -3.34
CA THR A 214 13.69 16.34 -2.84
C THR A 214 13.81 16.46 -1.32
N PRO A 215 13.01 17.31 -0.66
CA PRO A 215 12.99 17.39 0.81
C PRO A 215 12.72 16.03 1.48
N GLN A 216 11.98 15.14 0.83
CA GLN A 216 11.74 13.77 1.31
C GLN A 216 12.88 12.78 0.99
N PHE A 217 13.72 13.09 -0.01
CA PHE A 217 14.82 12.21 -0.46
C PHE A 217 16.08 13.04 -0.73
N PRO A 218 16.85 13.36 0.34
CA PRO A 218 17.94 14.33 0.27
C PRO A 218 19.11 13.93 -0.65
N GLU A 219 19.21 12.64 -1.01
CA GLU A 219 20.23 12.12 -1.92
C GLU A 219 19.70 11.81 -3.33
N GLY A 220 18.42 12.13 -3.60
CA GLY A 220 17.73 11.66 -4.80
C GLY A 220 17.45 10.16 -4.76
N ARG A 221 16.84 9.62 -5.82
CA ARG A 221 16.48 8.20 -5.90
C ARG A 221 16.81 7.62 -7.28
N ILE A 222 16.95 6.30 -7.39
CA ILE A 222 17.05 5.62 -8.67
C ILE A 222 15.77 4.80 -8.89
N VAL A 223 15.09 5.05 -10.00
CA VAL A 223 13.90 4.29 -10.41
C VAL A 223 14.25 3.39 -11.57
N THR A 224 13.79 2.13 -11.52
CA THR A 224 13.97 1.14 -12.59
C THR A 224 12.67 1.03 -13.39
N ILE A 225 12.76 1.00 -14.72
CA ILE A 225 11.62 1.03 -15.64
C ILE A 225 11.27 -0.40 -16.07
N TYR A 226 9.98 -0.79 -16.00
CA TYR A 226 9.58 -2.20 -15.99
C TYR A 226 8.86 -2.74 -17.26
N THR A 227 8.36 -1.90 -18.18
CA THR A 227 7.53 -2.35 -19.33
C THR A 227 8.20 -2.18 -20.70
N GLU A 228 8.07 -3.16 -21.60
CA GLU A 228 8.56 -3.13 -22.99
C GLU A 228 7.44 -3.21 -24.02
N ASN A 229 7.58 -2.48 -25.12
CA ASN A 229 6.83 -2.71 -26.36
C ASN A 229 7.30 -4.01 -27.05
N ASP A 230 6.39 -4.68 -27.76
CA ASP A 230 6.77 -5.68 -28.76
C ASP A 230 7.40 -4.97 -29.98
N THR A 231 8.66 -5.28 -30.28
CA THR A 231 9.38 -4.76 -31.44
C THR A 231 9.57 -5.86 -32.48
N VAL A 232 9.68 -5.50 -33.77
CA VAL A 232 9.99 -6.49 -34.82
C VAL A 232 11.24 -7.30 -34.50
N ARG A 233 12.25 -6.66 -33.89
CA ARG A 233 13.48 -7.34 -33.46
C ARG A 233 13.22 -8.37 -32.36
N LYS A 234 12.50 -7.99 -31.30
CA LYS A 234 12.15 -8.89 -30.19
C LYS A 234 11.30 -10.08 -30.65
N ILE A 235 10.32 -9.83 -31.52
CA ILE A 235 9.48 -10.88 -32.10
C ILE A 235 10.33 -11.79 -32.99
N ALA A 236 11.14 -11.22 -33.88
CA ALA A 236 11.98 -12.01 -34.78
C ALA A 236 13.01 -12.86 -34.01
N GLU A 237 13.63 -12.32 -32.97
CA GLU A 237 14.55 -13.05 -32.09
C GLU A 237 13.86 -14.20 -31.35
N ALA A 238 12.66 -13.97 -30.78
CA ALA A 238 11.86 -15.00 -30.12
C ALA A 238 11.40 -16.11 -31.08
N GLN A 239 11.32 -15.79 -32.37
CA GLN A 239 10.93 -16.70 -33.44
C GLN A 239 12.14 -17.22 -34.24
N HIS A 240 13.36 -16.89 -33.80
CA HIS A 240 14.63 -17.29 -34.42
C HIS A 240 14.75 -16.96 -35.91
N VAL A 241 14.20 -15.82 -36.32
CA VAL A 241 14.20 -15.31 -37.69
C VAL A 241 14.81 -13.90 -37.72
N GLY A 242 15.23 -13.43 -38.89
CA GLY A 242 15.78 -12.08 -39.04
C GLY A 242 14.69 -11.00 -38.91
N ALA A 243 14.94 -9.93 -38.16
CA ALA A 243 14.02 -8.80 -38.05
C ALA A 243 13.66 -8.17 -39.41
N ALA A 244 14.63 -8.14 -40.34
CA ALA A 244 14.42 -7.71 -41.72
C ALA A 244 13.46 -8.62 -42.49
N ILE A 245 13.54 -9.94 -42.26
CA ILE A 245 12.67 -10.93 -42.90
C ILE A 245 11.23 -10.76 -42.42
N VAL A 246 11.04 -10.56 -41.10
CA VAL A 246 9.72 -10.29 -40.53
C VAL A 246 9.17 -8.95 -41.04
N ALA A 247 9.99 -7.90 -41.12
CA ALA A 247 9.56 -6.61 -41.66
C ALA A 247 9.17 -6.69 -43.15
N GLU A 248 9.98 -7.36 -43.97
CA GLU A 248 9.74 -7.54 -45.41
C GLU A 248 8.47 -8.35 -45.67
N LEU A 249 8.29 -9.47 -44.97
CA LEU A 249 7.11 -10.33 -45.07
C LEU A 249 5.81 -9.58 -44.75
N ASN A 250 5.88 -8.61 -43.83
CA ASN A 250 4.76 -7.79 -43.39
C ASN A 250 4.66 -6.42 -44.06
N LYS A 251 5.48 -6.16 -45.09
CA LYS A 251 5.51 -4.88 -45.84
C LYS A 251 5.76 -3.66 -44.94
N LEU A 252 6.52 -3.83 -43.87
CA LEU A 252 6.87 -2.76 -42.94
C LEU A 252 8.13 -2.04 -43.43
N PRO A 253 8.13 -0.71 -43.59
CA PRO A 253 9.31 0.04 -43.99
C PRO A 253 10.43 -0.12 -42.95
N PHE A 254 11.68 -0.35 -43.38
CA PHE A 254 12.81 -0.50 -42.46
C PHE A 254 14.13 -0.03 -43.10
N LYS A 255 15.15 0.15 -42.26
CA LYS A 255 16.53 0.44 -42.65
C LYS A 255 17.51 -0.47 -41.92
N ILE A 256 18.55 -0.91 -42.62
CA ILE A 256 19.69 -1.64 -42.04
C ILE A 256 20.95 -0.79 -42.24
N ASP A 257 21.67 -0.50 -41.16
CA ASP A 257 23.02 0.04 -41.23
C ASP A 257 24.03 -1.11 -41.33
N ALA A 258 24.55 -1.36 -42.53
CA ALA A 258 25.49 -2.44 -42.81
C ALA A 258 26.85 -2.30 -42.08
N LYS A 259 27.23 -1.10 -41.61
CA LYS A 259 28.48 -0.87 -40.88
C LYS A 259 28.33 -1.13 -39.38
N ARG A 260 27.14 -0.87 -38.84
CA ARG A 260 26.84 -1.01 -37.40
C ARG A 260 26.02 -2.24 -37.06
N GLY A 261 25.48 -2.94 -38.06
CA GLY A 261 24.60 -4.10 -37.89
C GLY A 261 23.24 -3.75 -37.28
N THR A 262 22.84 -2.47 -37.30
CA THR A 262 21.63 -2.00 -36.62
C THR A 262 20.41 -1.99 -37.55
N PHE A 263 19.35 -2.68 -37.15
CA PHE A 263 18.02 -2.64 -37.76
C PHE A 263 17.18 -1.51 -37.14
N THR A 264 16.47 -0.74 -37.99
CA THR A 264 15.53 0.31 -37.57
C THR A 264 14.25 0.19 -38.37
N LEU A 265 13.11 0.06 -37.70
CA LEU A 265 11.80 0.08 -38.34
C LEU A 265 11.39 1.54 -38.61
N LEU A 266 10.69 1.79 -39.72
CA LEU A 266 10.29 3.12 -40.17
C LEU A 266 8.77 3.20 -40.37
N ASP A 267 8.20 4.40 -40.24
CA ASP A 267 6.83 4.70 -40.64
C ASP A 267 6.72 5.04 -42.14
N SER A 268 5.49 5.35 -42.58
CA SER A 268 5.19 5.76 -43.96
C SER A 268 5.88 7.05 -44.43
N SER A 269 6.37 7.87 -43.49
CA SER A 269 7.11 9.11 -43.76
C SER A 269 8.63 8.90 -43.75
N GLY A 270 9.10 7.70 -43.41
CA GLY A 270 10.52 7.35 -43.31
C GLY A 270 11.15 7.69 -41.96
N GLN A 271 10.35 8.04 -40.95
CA GLN A 271 10.82 8.29 -39.59
C GLN A 271 10.92 6.99 -38.79
N ALA A 272 11.91 6.91 -37.89
CA ALA A 272 12.12 5.72 -37.07
C ALA A 272 10.97 5.49 -36.08
N ILE A 273 10.49 4.25 -36.02
CA ILE A 273 9.49 3.78 -35.06
C ILE A 273 10.08 2.70 -34.16
N PHE A 274 9.77 2.81 -32.87
CA PHE A 274 10.43 2.05 -31.79
C PHE A 274 9.67 0.78 -31.37
N GLY A 275 8.49 0.53 -31.94
CA GLY A 275 7.64 -0.63 -31.64
C GLY A 275 6.57 -0.84 -32.70
N LEU A 276 5.81 -1.94 -32.60
CA LEU A 276 4.67 -2.21 -33.46
C LEU A 276 3.35 -1.84 -32.80
N PHE A 277 2.30 -1.64 -33.59
CA PHE A 277 0.99 -1.30 -33.07
C PHE A 277 0.35 -2.52 -32.38
N PRO A 278 -0.16 -2.37 -31.14
CA PRO A 278 -0.96 -3.40 -30.49
C PRO A 278 -2.12 -3.89 -31.37
N GLY A 279 -2.39 -5.19 -31.37
CA GLY A 279 -3.38 -5.84 -32.24
C GLY A 279 -2.93 -6.06 -33.68
N GLN A 280 -1.78 -5.52 -34.10
CA GLN A 280 -1.22 -5.77 -35.42
C GLN A 280 -0.84 -7.26 -35.55
N LYS A 281 -1.38 -7.91 -36.59
CA LYS A 281 -1.03 -9.28 -36.95
C LYS A 281 0.21 -9.28 -37.84
N LEU A 282 1.24 -10.00 -37.43
CA LEU A 282 2.43 -10.23 -38.22
C LEU A 282 2.45 -11.66 -38.75
N ALA A 283 2.60 -11.80 -40.05
CA ALA A 283 3.02 -13.04 -40.67
C ALA A 283 4.47 -13.38 -40.27
N LEU A 284 4.74 -14.64 -39.96
CA LEU A 284 6.08 -15.15 -39.70
C LEU A 284 6.47 -16.15 -40.80
N PRO A 285 7.77 -16.30 -41.11
CA PRO A 285 8.21 -17.27 -42.12
C PRO A 285 7.96 -18.71 -41.66
N GLU A 286 7.64 -19.59 -42.60
CA GLU A 286 7.33 -20.99 -42.30
C GLU A 286 8.60 -21.80 -41.97
N GLY A 287 8.58 -22.56 -40.87
CA GLY A 287 9.55 -23.62 -40.56
C GLY A 287 10.89 -23.16 -39.96
N ALA A 288 10.86 -22.58 -38.77
CA ALA A 288 12.09 -22.28 -38.03
C ALA A 288 12.82 -23.56 -37.55
N THR A 289 14.15 -23.58 -37.66
CA THR A 289 14.98 -24.67 -37.12
C THR A 289 15.81 -24.19 -35.93
N TYR A 290 16.01 -25.05 -34.94
CA TYR A 290 16.83 -24.80 -33.76
C TYR A 290 17.96 -25.82 -33.66
N ALA A 291 19.21 -25.35 -33.60
CA ALA A 291 20.36 -26.21 -33.30
C ALA A 291 20.55 -26.30 -31.79
N THR A 292 20.48 -27.51 -31.25
CA THR A 292 20.64 -27.78 -29.81
C THR A 292 22.06 -27.47 -29.33
N VAL A 293 22.18 -27.07 -28.08
CA VAL A 293 23.48 -26.87 -27.42
C VAL A 293 23.66 -27.86 -26.27
N ALA A 294 24.90 -28.00 -25.79
CA ALA A 294 25.21 -28.89 -24.68
C ALA A 294 24.35 -28.56 -23.44
N GLY A 295 23.60 -29.54 -22.96
CA GLY A 295 22.69 -29.40 -21.82
C GLY A 295 21.23 -29.11 -22.17
N ASP A 296 20.89 -28.97 -23.46
CA ASP A 296 19.48 -28.90 -23.87
C ASP A 296 18.78 -30.27 -23.71
N THR A 297 17.48 -30.23 -23.38
CA THR A 297 16.55 -31.36 -23.33
C THR A 297 15.32 -31.02 -24.17
N LEU A 298 14.47 -32.01 -24.49
CA LEU A 298 13.22 -31.72 -25.22
C LEU A 298 12.32 -30.76 -24.42
N ALA A 299 12.26 -30.93 -23.10
CA ALA A 299 11.54 -30.05 -22.18
C ALA A 299 12.11 -28.64 -22.16
N SER A 300 13.44 -28.50 -22.09
CA SER A 300 14.08 -27.18 -22.02
C SER A 300 13.95 -26.39 -23.32
N VAL A 301 14.06 -27.08 -24.47
CA VAL A 301 13.86 -26.48 -25.79
C VAL A 301 12.39 -26.10 -25.97
N ALA A 302 11.45 -27.01 -25.71
CA ALA A 302 10.03 -26.74 -25.85
C ALA A 302 9.56 -25.58 -24.93
N GLY A 303 10.02 -25.57 -23.68
CA GLY A 303 9.75 -24.49 -22.72
C GLY A 303 10.30 -23.15 -23.19
N ARG A 304 11.54 -23.12 -23.72
CA ARG A 304 12.17 -21.90 -24.24
C ARG A 304 11.37 -21.27 -25.39
N HIS A 305 10.77 -22.10 -26.24
CA HIS A 305 9.99 -21.63 -27.39
C HIS A 305 8.48 -21.57 -27.13
N SER A 306 8.03 -21.80 -25.89
CA SER A 306 6.61 -21.79 -25.51
C SER A 306 5.73 -22.72 -26.38
N ILE A 307 6.27 -23.89 -26.73
CA ILE A 307 5.60 -24.92 -27.53
C ILE A 307 5.40 -26.18 -26.69
N ALA A 308 4.43 -27.02 -27.07
CA ALA A 308 4.25 -28.31 -26.44
C ALA A 308 5.41 -29.27 -26.81
N VAL A 309 5.95 -29.99 -25.83
CA VAL A 309 6.99 -31.02 -26.07
C VAL A 309 6.51 -32.03 -27.11
N ALA A 310 5.25 -32.48 -27.01
CA ALA A 310 4.65 -33.39 -27.99
C ALA A 310 4.71 -32.85 -29.44
N ALA A 311 4.42 -31.56 -29.65
CA ALA A 311 4.47 -30.95 -30.98
C ALA A 311 5.90 -30.86 -31.52
N LEU A 312 6.89 -30.65 -30.65
CA LEU A 312 8.31 -30.68 -31.00
C LEU A 312 8.75 -32.11 -31.35
N VAL A 313 8.32 -33.12 -30.58
CA VAL A 313 8.62 -34.54 -30.85
C VAL A 313 7.98 -35.01 -32.15
N ASP A 314 6.73 -34.62 -32.43
CA ASP A 314 6.02 -35.05 -33.64
C ASP A 314 6.72 -34.58 -34.93
N LEU A 315 7.29 -33.37 -34.93
CA LEU A 315 8.03 -32.82 -36.07
C LEU A 315 9.44 -33.39 -36.21
N ASN A 316 10.00 -33.95 -35.14
CA ASN A 316 11.37 -34.45 -35.08
C ASN A 316 11.42 -35.95 -34.76
N LYS A 317 10.33 -36.67 -35.02
CA LYS A 317 10.07 -38.01 -34.50
C LYS A 317 11.19 -39.01 -34.81
N ASP A 318 11.76 -38.91 -36.00
CA ASP A 318 12.85 -39.79 -36.46
C ASP A 318 14.16 -39.57 -35.67
N MET A 319 14.35 -38.39 -35.09
CA MET A 319 15.57 -38.01 -34.37
C MET A 319 15.43 -38.12 -32.85
N VAL A 320 14.25 -37.80 -32.30
CA VAL A 320 14.06 -37.66 -30.84
C VAL A 320 12.87 -38.46 -30.28
N GLY A 321 12.14 -39.20 -31.13
CA GLY A 321 10.89 -39.87 -30.73
C GLY A 321 11.03 -41.01 -29.72
N ALA A 322 12.26 -41.46 -29.43
CA ALA A 322 12.55 -42.47 -28.42
C ALA A 322 13.14 -41.89 -27.12
N LEU A 323 13.37 -40.57 -27.06
CA LEU A 323 13.95 -39.89 -25.90
C LEU A 323 12.85 -39.45 -24.93
N ALA A 324 13.14 -39.50 -23.63
CA ALA A 324 12.30 -38.88 -22.61
C ALA A 324 12.44 -37.34 -22.64
N GLU A 325 11.46 -36.61 -22.10
CA GLU A 325 11.44 -35.14 -22.19
C GLU A 325 12.67 -34.47 -21.55
N GLU A 326 13.24 -35.10 -20.52
CA GLU A 326 14.40 -34.61 -19.77
C GLU A 326 15.73 -35.22 -20.21
N ASP A 327 15.73 -36.09 -21.23
CA ASP A 327 16.98 -36.64 -21.76
C ASP A 327 17.78 -35.55 -22.45
N GLN A 328 19.10 -35.58 -22.27
CA GLN A 328 20.00 -34.64 -22.93
C GLN A 328 20.01 -34.88 -24.44
N LEU A 329 19.77 -33.81 -25.19
CA LEU A 329 19.87 -33.80 -26.63
C LEU A 329 21.35 -33.73 -27.04
N PRO A 330 21.75 -34.43 -28.13
CA PRO A 330 23.07 -34.24 -28.72
C PRO A 330 23.30 -32.77 -29.03
N PRO A 331 24.49 -32.20 -28.79
CA PRO A 331 24.82 -30.85 -29.25
C PRO A 331 24.81 -30.80 -30.78
N ASP A 332 24.45 -29.66 -31.33
CA ASP A 332 24.33 -29.36 -32.77
C ASP A 332 23.25 -30.16 -33.52
N LEU A 333 22.35 -30.86 -32.82
CA LEU A 333 21.17 -31.49 -33.42
C LEU A 333 20.20 -30.40 -33.88
N THR A 334 19.84 -30.42 -35.17
CA THR A 334 18.90 -29.44 -35.74
C THR A 334 17.48 -29.95 -35.63
N LEU A 335 16.67 -29.29 -34.80
CA LEU A 335 15.25 -29.56 -34.62
C LEU A 335 14.40 -28.62 -35.48
N VAL A 336 13.33 -29.15 -36.07
CA VAL A 336 12.27 -28.38 -36.73
C VAL A 336 11.26 -27.94 -35.68
N LEU A 337 11.01 -26.64 -35.55
CA LEU A 337 10.05 -26.10 -34.60
C LEU A 337 8.61 -26.05 -35.19
N PRO A 338 7.56 -26.14 -34.35
CA PRO A 338 6.17 -25.99 -34.78
C PRO A 338 5.86 -24.63 -35.39
N GLN A 339 4.88 -24.61 -36.30
CA GLN A 339 4.47 -23.40 -37.02
C GLN A 339 3.78 -22.38 -36.10
N ILE A 340 4.32 -21.17 -36.00
CA ILE A 340 3.58 -19.97 -35.59
C ILE A 340 3.36 -19.16 -36.87
N LYS A 341 2.17 -19.23 -37.48
CA LYS A 341 1.87 -18.55 -38.76
C LYS A 341 1.62 -17.05 -38.59
N GLU A 342 1.14 -16.66 -37.42
CA GLU A 342 0.70 -15.30 -37.13
C GLU A 342 1.04 -14.95 -35.68
N TYR A 343 1.65 -13.78 -35.45
CA TYR A 343 1.88 -13.21 -34.14
C TYR A 343 1.03 -11.94 -33.99
N VAL A 344 0.19 -11.90 -32.96
CA VAL A 344 -0.57 -10.68 -32.62
C VAL A 344 0.27 -9.83 -31.67
N VAL A 345 0.68 -8.65 -32.14
CA VAL A 345 1.44 -7.67 -31.35
C VAL A 345 0.64 -7.29 -30.12
N LYS A 346 1.26 -7.41 -28.94
CA LYS A 346 0.57 -7.14 -27.68
C LYS A 346 0.59 -5.65 -27.34
N GLY A 347 -0.52 -5.14 -26.81
CA GLY A 347 -0.62 -3.88 -26.07
C GLY A 347 -2.03 -3.71 -25.50
N GLN A 348 -2.27 -2.61 -24.79
CA GLN A 348 -3.46 -2.47 -23.96
C GLN A 348 -4.74 -2.25 -24.80
N SER A 349 -5.71 -3.13 -24.61
CA SER A 349 -7.11 -2.97 -24.99
C SER A 349 -7.81 -1.94 -24.09
N LEU A 350 -8.96 -1.40 -24.52
CA LEU A 350 -9.84 -0.63 -23.62
C LEU A 350 -10.23 -1.43 -22.38
N GLU A 351 -10.35 -2.75 -22.49
CA GLU A 351 -10.61 -3.64 -21.36
C GLU A 351 -9.45 -3.64 -20.34
N GLU A 352 -8.21 -3.70 -20.81
CA GLU A 352 -7.03 -3.63 -19.95
C GLU A 352 -6.81 -2.24 -19.35
N VAL A 353 -7.15 -1.16 -20.07
CA VAL A 353 -7.13 0.20 -19.51
C VAL A 353 -8.25 0.39 -18.50
N ALA A 354 -9.47 -0.05 -18.81
CA ALA A 354 -10.63 0.04 -17.92
C ALA A 354 -10.45 -0.79 -16.65
N ALA A 355 -9.82 -1.98 -16.73
CA ALA A 355 -9.46 -2.80 -15.57
C ALA A 355 -8.46 -2.11 -14.61
N GLY A 356 -7.78 -1.06 -15.09
CA GLY A 356 -6.97 -0.16 -14.28
C GLY A 356 -7.79 0.80 -13.40
N TYR A 357 -9.13 0.72 -13.42
CA TYR A 357 -10.02 1.58 -12.64
C TYR A 357 -11.11 0.74 -11.95
N GLY A 358 -11.66 1.23 -10.83
CA GLY A 358 -12.49 0.43 -9.92
C GLY A 358 -13.82 -0.07 -10.49
N ASN A 359 -14.47 0.72 -11.35
CA ASN A 359 -15.77 0.40 -11.96
C ASN A 359 -15.90 0.79 -13.44
N VAL A 360 -14.78 1.14 -14.09
CA VAL A 360 -14.80 1.47 -15.51
C VAL A 360 -14.85 0.17 -16.30
N THR A 361 -15.74 0.11 -17.29
CA THR A 361 -15.80 -1.01 -18.24
C THR A 361 -15.25 -0.55 -19.58
N ALA A 362 -14.84 -1.49 -20.43
CA ALA A 362 -14.42 -1.17 -21.78
C ALA A 362 -15.53 -0.45 -22.57
N GLY A 363 -16.79 -0.79 -22.29
CA GLY A 363 -17.98 -0.11 -22.85
C GLY A 363 -18.10 1.33 -22.38
N SER A 364 -18.13 1.58 -21.07
CA SER A 364 -18.27 2.95 -20.55
C SER A 364 -17.08 3.84 -20.92
N LEU A 365 -15.85 3.30 -20.89
CA LEU A 365 -14.66 4.01 -21.36
C LEU A 365 -14.71 4.29 -22.87
N GLY A 366 -15.24 3.34 -23.65
CA GLY A 366 -15.47 3.52 -25.09
C GLY A 366 -16.47 4.63 -25.37
N ASP A 367 -17.63 4.62 -24.71
CA ASP A 367 -18.69 5.62 -24.87
C ASP A 367 -18.21 7.04 -24.53
N ALA A 368 -17.42 7.20 -23.46
CA ALA A 368 -16.85 8.49 -23.06
C ALA A 368 -15.83 9.05 -24.07
N ASN A 369 -15.28 8.20 -24.96
CA ASN A 369 -14.22 8.55 -25.89
C ASN A 369 -14.59 8.35 -27.37
N GLY A 370 -15.82 7.94 -27.67
CA GLY A 370 -16.25 7.64 -29.04
C GLY A 370 -15.53 6.44 -29.66
N LEU A 371 -15.15 5.45 -28.84
CA LEU A 371 -14.44 4.24 -29.25
C LEU A 371 -15.34 3.01 -29.06
N ALA A 372 -15.16 1.99 -29.90
CA ALA A 372 -15.81 0.69 -29.70
C ALA A 372 -15.24 0.00 -28.44
N SER A 373 -16.04 -0.78 -27.72
CA SER A 373 -15.61 -1.40 -26.45
C SER A 373 -14.46 -2.41 -26.60
N ASP A 374 -14.24 -2.95 -27.78
CA ASP A 374 -13.11 -3.83 -28.14
C ASP A 374 -11.95 -3.07 -28.81
N ALA A 375 -12.00 -1.74 -28.80
CA ALA A 375 -10.95 -0.93 -29.40
C ALA A 375 -9.62 -1.14 -28.67
N VAL A 376 -8.58 -1.33 -29.48
CA VAL A 376 -7.20 -1.29 -29.03
C VAL A 376 -6.76 0.17 -29.02
N VAL A 377 -6.26 0.65 -27.88
CA VAL A 377 -5.98 2.08 -27.68
C VAL A 377 -4.52 2.40 -28.00
N GLN A 378 -4.30 3.57 -28.60
CA GLN A 378 -2.96 3.97 -29.02
C GLN A 378 -2.11 4.36 -27.80
N ILE A 379 -0.84 3.97 -27.79
CA ILE A 379 0.11 4.36 -26.73
C ILE A 379 0.19 5.89 -26.68
N GLY A 380 0.05 6.47 -25.48
CA GLY A 380 0.00 7.93 -25.28
C GLY A 380 -1.32 8.60 -25.65
N GLN A 381 -2.34 7.83 -26.10
CA GLN A 381 -3.69 8.37 -26.30
C GLN A 381 -4.31 8.73 -24.95
N THR A 382 -4.62 10.01 -24.81
CA THR A 382 -5.37 10.57 -23.68
C THR A 382 -6.83 10.15 -23.80
N LEU A 383 -7.32 9.32 -22.87
CA LEU A 383 -8.73 8.95 -22.79
C LEU A 383 -9.41 9.70 -21.64
N LYS A 384 -10.58 10.27 -21.89
CA LYS A 384 -11.45 10.83 -20.85
C LYS A 384 -12.06 9.72 -20.03
N LEU A 385 -11.98 9.82 -18.70
CA LEU A 385 -12.68 8.88 -17.85
C LEU A 385 -14.20 9.16 -17.86
N PRO A 386 -15.05 8.12 -17.81
CA PRO A 386 -16.47 8.29 -17.57
C PRO A 386 -16.73 9.03 -16.25
N ASN A 387 -17.85 9.74 -16.12
CA ASN A 387 -18.17 10.48 -14.90
C ASN A 387 -18.27 9.54 -13.69
N GLU A 388 -18.83 8.35 -13.91
CA GLU A 388 -18.97 7.30 -12.92
C GLU A 388 -17.65 6.66 -12.51
N ALA A 389 -16.54 6.90 -13.22
CA ALA A 389 -15.25 6.27 -12.92
C ALA A 389 -14.80 6.54 -11.48
N TRP A 390 -14.31 5.54 -10.78
CA TRP A 390 -13.62 5.76 -9.51
C TRP A 390 -12.31 4.98 -9.42
N GLY A 391 -11.28 5.73 -9.04
CA GLY A 391 -9.95 5.23 -8.71
C GLY A 391 -9.08 4.73 -9.83
N THR A 392 -7.78 4.91 -9.69
CA THR A 392 -6.78 4.07 -10.37
C THR A 392 -6.54 2.82 -9.53
N ALA A 393 -6.32 1.67 -10.16
CA ALA A 393 -5.83 0.47 -9.49
C ALA A 393 -4.62 0.86 -8.63
N PRO A 394 -4.55 0.44 -7.36
CA PRO A 394 -3.43 0.81 -6.49
C PRO A 394 -2.12 0.30 -7.09
N ALA A 395 -1.01 0.94 -6.72
CA ALA A 395 0.30 0.33 -6.91
C ALA A 395 0.27 -1.11 -6.34
N ASP A 396 0.94 -2.01 -7.02
CA ASP A 396 1.16 -3.42 -6.65
C ASP A 396 1.89 -3.58 -5.30
N THR A 397 2.38 -2.49 -4.72
CA THR A 397 3.04 -2.44 -3.42
C THR A 397 2.04 -2.49 -2.26
N LYS A 398 2.06 -3.62 -1.54
CA LYS A 398 1.42 -3.73 -0.22
C LYS A 398 2.15 -2.85 0.79
N ASN A 399 1.40 -2.20 1.68
CA ASN A 399 1.94 -1.59 2.89
C ASN A 399 2.66 -2.68 3.69
N ASP A 400 3.98 -2.57 3.77
CA ASP A 400 4.86 -3.49 4.50
C ASP A 400 4.62 -3.45 6.02
N GLY A 401 3.77 -2.52 6.47
CA GLY A 401 3.37 -2.35 7.84
C GLY A 401 4.34 -1.51 8.65
N THR A 402 5.29 -0.81 8.01
CA THR A 402 6.31 0.00 8.70
C THR A 402 5.77 1.31 9.29
N GLY A 403 4.66 1.82 8.74
CA GLY A 403 3.93 2.95 9.31
C GLY A 403 3.35 2.58 10.68
N CYS A 404 3.69 3.35 11.71
CA CYS A 404 3.25 3.13 13.09
C CYS A 404 3.62 1.76 13.71
N VAL A 405 4.67 1.04 13.28
CA VAL A 405 5.07 -0.23 13.93
C VAL A 405 5.22 -0.04 15.44
N GLN A 406 5.76 1.11 15.88
CA GLN A 406 5.88 1.47 17.29
C GLN A 406 4.55 1.45 18.10
N TYR A 407 3.40 1.52 17.42
CA TYR A 407 2.06 1.42 18.01
C TYR A 407 1.38 0.07 17.71
N ALA A 408 1.91 -0.71 16.77
CA ALA A 408 1.43 -2.05 16.40
C ALA A 408 2.16 -3.17 17.15
N VAL A 409 3.34 -2.89 17.70
CA VAL A 409 4.11 -3.78 18.57
C VAL A 409 4.50 -3.01 19.85
N SER A 410 4.75 -3.70 20.96
CA SER A 410 5.20 -3.01 22.19
C SER A 410 6.50 -2.26 21.93
N THR A 411 6.77 -1.17 22.65
CA THR A 411 8.02 -0.40 22.53
C THR A 411 9.24 -1.32 22.64
N THR A 412 9.15 -2.33 23.49
CA THR A 412 10.14 -3.40 23.68
C THR A 412 10.34 -4.27 22.44
N MET A 413 9.26 -4.67 21.75
CA MET A 413 9.33 -5.36 20.44
C MET A 413 9.86 -4.45 19.34
N PHE A 414 9.47 -3.18 19.31
CA PHE A 414 9.96 -2.20 18.35
C PHE A 414 11.47 -1.97 18.52
N GLU A 415 11.93 -1.77 19.75
CA GLU A 415 13.34 -1.69 20.11
C GLU A 415 14.08 -3.01 19.81
N THR A 416 13.46 -4.17 20.01
CA THR A 416 14.03 -5.49 19.64
C THR A 416 14.22 -5.63 18.13
N ILE A 417 13.22 -5.24 17.34
CA ILE A 417 13.24 -5.29 15.87
C ILE A 417 14.31 -4.34 15.32
N ILE A 418 14.44 -3.15 15.89
CA ILE A 418 15.42 -2.15 15.43
C ILE A 418 16.84 -2.46 15.95
N SER A 419 16.98 -2.99 17.16
CA SER A 419 18.30 -3.29 17.76
C SER A 419 18.83 -4.70 17.45
N GLY A 420 17.98 -5.60 16.95
CA GLY A 420 18.31 -7.01 16.74
C GLY A 420 18.57 -7.79 18.04
N LYS A 421 18.23 -7.23 19.20
CA LYS A 421 18.40 -7.86 20.52
C LYS A 421 17.09 -7.77 21.29
N ALA A 422 16.56 -8.93 21.69
CA ALA A 422 15.53 -8.95 22.72
C ALA A 422 16.13 -8.28 23.97
N PRO A 423 15.47 -7.30 24.61
CA PRO A 423 15.90 -6.84 25.90
C PRO A 423 15.77 -8.03 26.84
N ALA A 424 16.92 -8.54 27.26
CA ALA A 424 16.98 -9.43 28.38
C ALA A 424 16.41 -8.62 29.54
N GLY A 425 15.17 -8.91 29.95
CA GLY A 425 14.73 -8.56 31.29
C GLY A 425 15.78 -9.16 32.22
N GLU A 426 16.67 -8.31 32.74
CA GLU A 426 17.80 -8.71 33.55
C GLU A 426 17.24 -9.50 34.73
N LYS A 427 17.85 -10.65 35.04
CA LYS A 427 17.40 -11.50 36.15
C LYS A 427 17.39 -10.64 37.42
N PRO A 428 16.23 -10.40 38.07
CA PRO A 428 16.16 -9.54 39.24
C PRO A 428 16.85 -10.22 40.43
N ALA A 429 17.22 -9.42 41.44
CA ALA A 429 17.72 -9.95 42.70
C ALA A 429 16.65 -10.83 43.38
N VAL A 430 17.10 -11.90 44.05
CA VAL A 430 16.21 -12.80 44.79
C VAL A 430 15.67 -12.06 46.03
N PRO A 431 14.35 -12.03 46.26
CA PRO A 431 13.78 -11.45 47.48
C PRO A 431 14.32 -12.14 48.73
N GLU A 432 14.59 -11.37 49.81
CA GLU A 432 15.15 -11.93 51.06
C GLU A 432 14.15 -12.79 51.85
N THR A 433 12.84 -12.52 51.67
CA THR A 433 11.77 -13.19 52.43
C THR A 433 10.92 -14.07 51.51
N PRO A 434 10.75 -15.36 51.82
CA PRO A 434 9.84 -16.22 51.09
C PRO A 434 8.38 -15.82 51.30
N SER A 435 7.64 -15.70 50.20
CA SER A 435 6.19 -15.57 50.19
C SER A 435 5.50 -16.91 50.38
N LYS A 436 4.39 -16.90 51.10
CA LYS A 436 3.60 -18.11 51.44
C LYS A 436 2.43 -18.29 50.50
N GLU A 437 1.79 -17.19 50.10
CA GLU A 437 0.68 -17.21 49.15
C GLU A 437 1.04 -16.36 47.93
N VAL A 438 1.00 -16.96 46.75
CA VAL A 438 1.28 -16.25 45.49
C VAL A 438 0.21 -16.60 44.46
N LYS A 439 -0.32 -15.56 43.82
CA LYS A 439 -1.15 -15.69 42.61
C LYS A 439 -0.69 -14.70 41.54
N ILE A 440 -1.00 -15.01 40.29
CA ILE A 440 -0.69 -14.18 39.14
C ILE A 440 -2.00 -13.93 38.38
N ASP A 441 -2.46 -12.68 38.41
CA ASP A 441 -3.64 -12.26 37.67
C ASP A 441 -3.21 -11.76 36.29
N ALA A 442 -3.77 -12.33 35.22
CA ALA A 442 -3.50 -11.94 33.84
C ALA A 442 -4.64 -11.08 33.28
N HIS A 443 -4.39 -9.79 33.08
CA HIS A 443 -5.33 -8.85 32.46
C HIS A 443 -5.04 -8.71 30.95
N ALA A 444 -5.50 -7.63 30.30
CA ALA A 444 -5.43 -7.48 28.86
C ALA A 444 -3.99 -7.56 28.30
N ASN A 445 -3.03 -6.95 28.98
CA ASN A 445 -1.62 -6.89 28.56
C ASN A 445 -0.62 -6.92 29.74
N ASP A 446 -1.10 -7.19 30.96
CA ASP A 446 -0.26 -7.33 32.15
C ASP A 446 -0.46 -8.62 32.94
N TRP A 447 0.64 -9.04 33.57
CA TRP A 447 0.65 -9.91 34.72
C TRP A 447 0.87 -9.10 35.99
N THR A 448 -0.04 -9.29 36.93
CA THR A 448 0.06 -8.74 38.28
C THR A 448 0.29 -9.89 39.25
N VAL A 449 1.51 -9.95 39.82
CA VAL A 449 1.82 -10.90 40.89
C VAL A 449 1.28 -10.34 42.21
N VAL A 450 0.43 -11.11 42.88
CA VAL A 450 -0.06 -10.81 44.23
C VAL A 450 0.60 -11.81 45.18
N ALA A 451 1.46 -11.29 46.06
CA ALA A 451 2.20 -12.08 47.03
C ALA A 451 1.77 -11.68 48.45
N ASP A 452 1.36 -12.66 49.26
CA ASP A 452 0.87 -12.49 50.63
C ASP A 452 -0.19 -11.37 50.76
N GLY A 453 -1.11 -11.32 49.80
CA GLY A 453 -2.19 -10.33 49.71
C GLY A 453 -1.79 -8.97 49.12
N THR A 454 -0.53 -8.75 48.74
CA THR A 454 -0.05 -7.48 48.19
C THR A 454 0.24 -7.60 46.69
N ALA A 455 -0.42 -6.76 45.88
CA ALA A 455 -0.15 -6.68 44.45
C ALA A 455 1.18 -5.95 44.18
N GLN A 456 2.04 -6.57 43.39
CA GLN A 456 3.28 -5.98 42.92
C GLN A 456 3.05 -5.13 41.66
N ALA A 457 4.07 -4.38 41.26
CA ALA A 457 4.02 -3.62 40.02
C ALA A 457 3.79 -4.54 38.81
N ILE A 458 2.90 -4.11 37.93
CA ILE A 458 2.58 -4.75 36.65
C ILE A 458 3.86 -5.18 35.91
N ASN A 459 3.89 -6.43 35.45
CA ASN A 459 4.98 -7.01 34.63
C ASN A 459 6.38 -6.97 35.28
N LYS A 460 6.44 -6.74 36.60
CA LYS A 460 7.67 -6.69 37.40
C LYS A 460 7.58 -7.61 38.61
N GLY A 461 6.72 -8.63 38.55
CA GLY A 461 6.49 -9.53 39.66
C GLY A 461 7.72 -10.38 39.96
N VAL A 462 8.19 -10.35 41.20
CA VAL A 462 9.33 -11.13 41.68
C VAL A 462 9.00 -11.73 43.04
N VAL A 463 9.11 -13.05 43.18
CA VAL A 463 8.80 -13.76 44.43
C VAL A 463 9.84 -14.83 44.72
N LEU A 464 10.11 -15.04 46.01
CA LEU A 464 10.78 -16.24 46.54
C LEU A 464 9.70 -17.12 47.18
N ILE A 465 9.68 -18.41 46.90
CA ILE A 465 8.73 -19.37 47.46
C ILE A 465 9.44 -20.65 47.91
N ALA A 466 8.84 -21.35 48.87
CA ALA A 466 9.30 -22.68 49.25
C ALA A 466 8.99 -23.72 48.17
N LYS A 467 9.84 -24.75 48.04
CA LYS A 467 9.57 -25.93 47.23
C LYS A 467 8.21 -26.57 47.57
N GLY A 468 7.45 -26.92 46.55
CA GLY A 468 6.10 -27.49 46.67
C GLY A 468 4.98 -26.44 46.78
N THR A 469 5.32 -25.15 46.78
CA THR A 469 4.30 -24.09 46.71
C THR A 469 3.61 -24.09 45.35
N SER A 470 2.28 -23.95 45.39
CA SER A 470 1.44 -23.87 44.21
C SER A 470 1.03 -22.43 43.93
N ILE A 471 1.21 -21.98 42.69
CA ILE A 471 0.83 -20.64 42.24
C ILE A 471 -0.41 -20.74 41.36
N ALA A 472 -1.42 -19.93 41.66
CA ALA A 472 -2.61 -19.79 40.84
C ALA A 472 -2.40 -18.73 39.76
N PHE A 473 -2.78 -19.05 38.53
CA PHE A 473 -2.81 -18.17 37.38
C PHE A 473 -4.27 -17.95 36.98
N ASP A 474 -4.75 -16.73 37.16
CA ASP A 474 -6.13 -16.35 36.90
C ASP A 474 -6.18 -15.47 35.64
N SER A 475 -6.80 -15.97 34.58
CA SER A 475 -7.01 -15.20 33.34
C SER A 475 -8.22 -14.28 33.51
N VAL A 476 -7.98 -13.01 33.79
CA VAL A 476 -9.02 -12.01 34.07
C VAL A 476 -9.62 -11.45 32.78
N VAL A 477 -8.78 -11.13 31.79
CA VAL A 477 -9.18 -10.57 30.47
C VAL A 477 -8.22 -11.06 29.39
N GLY A 478 -8.73 -11.51 28.25
CA GLY A 478 -7.90 -11.85 27.08
C GLY A 478 -7.50 -13.32 26.98
N LEU A 479 -6.67 -13.63 25.98
CA LEU A 479 -6.11 -14.96 25.73
C LEU A 479 -4.65 -14.97 26.16
N HIS A 480 -4.25 -15.95 26.98
CA HIS A 480 -2.91 -16.01 27.57
C HIS A 480 -2.29 -17.40 27.47
N THR A 481 -0.97 -17.47 27.64
CA THR A 481 -0.24 -18.72 27.87
C THR A 481 0.58 -18.61 29.16
N ILE A 482 0.98 -19.75 29.71
CA ILE A 482 1.99 -19.81 30.77
C ILE A 482 3.21 -20.52 30.18
N THR A 483 4.26 -19.75 29.93
CA THR A 483 5.53 -20.24 29.41
C THR A 483 6.58 -20.10 30.49
N ILE A 484 7.17 -21.21 30.91
CA ILE A 484 8.14 -21.29 32.01
C ILE A 484 9.50 -21.60 31.40
N ASN A 485 10.46 -20.68 31.58
CA ASN A 485 11.81 -20.80 31.02
C ASN A 485 11.81 -21.15 29.52
N GLY A 486 10.87 -20.56 28.76
CA GLY A 486 10.73 -20.79 27.32
C GLY A 486 9.98 -22.08 26.94
N THR A 487 9.54 -22.89 27.91
CA THR A 487 8.72 -24.08 27.67
C THR A 487 7.28 -23.78 28.06
N LYS A 488 6.36 -23.86 27.09
CA LYS A 488 4.92 -23.70 27.33
C LYS A 488 4.42 -24.86 28.19
N ASP A 489 3.70 -24.54 29.28
CA ASP A 489 3.16 -25.54 30.21
C ASP A 489 2.09 -26.42 29.54
N ASN A 490 0.94 -25.82 29.19
CA ASN A 490 -0.23 -26.48 28.60
C ASN A 490 -0.92 -25.55 27.59
N GLY A 491 -2.13 -25.92 27.12
CA GLY A 491 -2.92 -25.11 26.19
C GLY A 491 -3.29 -23.71 26.71
N ASP A 492 -3.80 -22.86 25.82
CA ASP A 492 -4.08 -21.44 26.11
C ASP A 492 -5.10 -21.29 27.26
N LEU A 493 -4.98 -20.18 28.00
CA LEU A 493 -5.93 -19.72 29.01
C LEU A 493 -6.87 -18.71 28.38
N LYS A 494 -8.16 -19.03 28.32
CA LYS A 494 -9.21 -18.11 27.91
C LYS A 494 -9.60 -17.21 29.08
N GLN A 495 -10.31 -16.13 28.78
CA GLN A 495 -10.86 -15.26 29.81
C GLN A 495 -11.75 -16.04 30.79
N GLY A 496 -11.48 -15.88 32.09
CA GLY A 496 -12.14 -16.58 33.19
C GLY A 496 -11.48 -17.89 33.60
N ASP A 497 -10.55 -18.42 32.82
CA ASP A 497 -9.85 -19.66 33.14
C ASP A 497 -8.89 -19.48 34.31
N LYS A 498 -8.74 -20.55 35.10
CA LYS A 498 -7.77 -20.64 36.19
C LYS A 498 -6.89 -21.86 36.00
N ARG A 499 -5.58 -21.71 36.24
CA ARG A 499 -4.64 -22.83 36.24
C ARG A 499 -3.69 -22.72 37.42
N THR A 500 -3.37 -23.85 38.03
CA THR A 500 -2.45 -23.91 39.16
C THR A 500 -1.21 -24.69 38.75
N ILE A 501 -0.03 -24.16 39.07
CA ILE A 501 1.26 -24.82 38.82
C ILE A 501 1.99 -24.98 40.15
N THR A 502 2.40 -26.20 40.45
CA THR A 502 3.20 -26.53 41.64
C THR A 502 4.68 -26.52 41.30
N PHE A 503 5.46 -25.78 42.08
CA PHE A 503 6.89 -25.62 41.88
C PHE A 503 7.68 -26.60 42.77
N ASP A 504 7.82 -27.84 42.30
CA ASP A 504 8.47 -28.94 43.04
C ASP A 504 9.98 -29.05 42.86
N LYS A 505 10.60 -28.12 42.12
CA LYS A 505 12.05 -28.11 41.87
C LYS A 505 12.64 -26.79 42.31
N GLU A 506 13.74 -26.83 43.03
CA GLU A 506 14.55 -25.65 43.32
C GLU A 506 15.10 -25.07 42.02
N GLY A 507 15.14 -23.74 41.95
CA GLY A 507 15.65 -23.03 40.78
C GLY A 507 14.97 -21.69 40.54
N ASP A 508 15.38 -21.07 39.43
CA ASP A 508 14.82 -19.82 38.95
C ASP A 508 13.86 -20.09 37.79
N PHE A 509 12.65 -19.56 37.88
CA PHE A 509 11.62 -19.74 36.88
C PHE A 509 11.18 -18.38 36.35
N LYS A 510 11.56 -18.11 35.11
CA LYS A 510 11.07 -16.99 34.33
C LYS A 510 9.74 -17.39 33.71
N ILE A 511 8.67 -16.71 34.09
CA ILE A 511 7.34 -16.99 33.59
C ILE A 511 6.97 -15.88 32.59
N THR A 512 6.45 -16.25 31.42
CA THR A 512 6.04 -15.32 30.34
C THR A 512 4.74 -15.75 29.66
N CYS A 513 4.10 -14.81 28.96
CA CYS A 513 3.00 -15.09 28.03
C CYS A 513 3.48 -14.96 26.57
N ASP A 514 3.14 -15.91 25.71
CA ASP A 514 3.58 -15.92 24.30
C ASP A 514 2.86 -14.86 23.46
N TYR A 515 1.66 -14.43 23.88
CA TYR A 515 0.89 -13.40 23.18
C TYR A 515 1.30 -11.98 23.60
N HIS A 516 1.82 -11.82 24.82
CA HIS A 516 2.16 -10.53 25.41
C HIS A 516 3.58 -10.61 25.99
N PRO A 517 4.61 -10.25 25.21
CA PRO A 517 6.01 -10.38 25.64
C PRO A 517 6.37 -9.57 26.89
N ASP A 518 5.58 -8.53 27.19
CA ASP A 518 5.74 -7.69 28.37
C ASP A 518 5.24 -8.40 29.65
N MET A 519 4.37 -9.41 29.54
CA MET A 519 3.94 -10.22 30.68
C MET A 519 5.08 -11.07 31.18
N LEU A 520 5.70 -10.61 32.26
CA LEU A 520 6.89 -11.21 32.85
C LEU A 520 6.77 -11.26 34.37
N SER A 521 7.14 -12.41 34.93
CA SER A 521 7.41 -12.56 36.34
C SER A 521 8.55 -13.54 36.60
N TRP A 522 9.17 -13.40 37.77
CA TRP A 522 10.23 -14.27 38.26
C TRP A 522 9.80 -14.96 39.54
N VAL A 523 9.91 -16.29 39.53
CA VAL A 523 9.63 -17.15 40.69
C VAL A 523 10.93 -17.86 41.07
N PHE A 524 11.44 -17.56 42.26
CA PHE A 524 12.58 -18.23 42.86
C PHE A 524 12.08 -19.32 43.81
N VAL A 525 12.61 -20.53 43.70
CA VAL A 525 12.19 -21.67 44.52
C VAL A 525 13.38 -22.19 45.31
N GLN A 526 13.23 -22.24 46.64
CA GLN A 526 14.23 -22.73 47.59
C GLN A 526 13.65 -23.77 48.56
#